data_AF-A0AAV4MRR8-F1
#
_entry.id   AF-A0AAV4MRR8-F1
#
_cell.length_a   1.000
_cell.length_b   1.000
_cell.length_c   1.000
_cell.angle_alpha   90.00
_cell.angle_beta   90.00
_cell.angle_gamma   90.00
#
_symmetry.space_group_name_H-M   'P 1'
#
loop_
_entity.id
_entity.type
_entity.pdbx_description
1 polymer ?
#
loop_
_entity_poly.entity_id
_entity_poly.type
_entity_poly.pdbx_seq_one_letter_code
_entity_poly.pdbx_strand_id
1 'polypeptide(L)'
;SIYVDDCKIQPNIPVYLIVAGVLGTIQHFMAIWTKYVPKDSQGRLKEYRSYCKVIDCFIQLFLTIWFVLGCIWVYGVYGEVEYKETFKNEYCNKTLYLFAFWILNFSFMILALLAIITFTCILCIMLSSKDGN
;
A
#
# COMPACT_ATOMS: atom_id res chain seq x y z
N SER A 1 1.66 23.59 8.63
CA SER A 1 0.19 23.53 8.63
C SER A 1 -0.23 22.14 8.17
N ILE A 2 -0.99 21.43 8.98
CA ILE A 2 -1.57 20.12 8.63
C ILE A 2 -2.81 20.41 7.77
N TYR A 3 -2.70 20.18 6.45
CA TYR A 3 -3.68 20.54 5.42
C TYR A 3 -4.82 19.52 5.31
N VAL A 4 -5.50 19.23 6.41
CA VAL A 4 -6.60 18.24 6.44
C VAL A 4 -7.87 18.78 5.78
N ASP A 5 -8.05 20.10 5.71
CA ASP A 5 -9.24 20.76 5.12
C ASP A 5 -9.08 21.21 3.67
N ASP A 6 -7.93 20.98 3.04
CA ASP A 6 -7.68 21.56 1.72
C ASP A 6 -8.24 20.73 0.55
N CYS A 7 -9.05 19.70 0.78
CA CYS A 7 -9.65 18.91 -0.30
C CYS A 7 -11.15 18.69 -0.08
N LYS A 8 -11.94 19.69 -0.47
CA LYS A 8 -13.42 19.67 -0.31
C LYS A 8 -14.08 18.66 -1.23
N ILE A 9 -13.52 18.47 -2.43
CA ILE A 9 -14.06 17.57 -3.44
C ILE A 9 -14.06 16.11 -2.97
N GLN A 10 -13.07 15.74 -2.13
CA GLN A 10 -12.96 14.40 -1.58
C GLN A 10 -12.21 14.43 -0.24
N PRO A 11 -12.94 14.55 0.89
CA PRO A 11 -12.33 14.60 2.23
C PRO A 11 -11.64 13.29 2.62
N ASN A 12 -11.86 12.21 1.86
CA ASN A 12 -11.24 10.92 2.10
C ASN A 12 -9.79 10.81 1.57
N ILE A 13 -9.33 11.72 0.68
CA ILE A 13 -7.94 11.66 0.15
C ILE A 13 -6.88 11.87 1.25
N PRO A 14 -6.98 12.89 2.12
CA PRO A 14 -6.04 13.04 3.24
C PRO A 14 -6.08 11.84 4.20
N VAL A 15 -7.28 11.33 4.51
CA VAL A 15 -7.46 10.17 5.40
C VAL A 15 -6.83 8.91 4.80
N TYR A 16 -6.99 8.70 3.49
CA TYR A 16 -6.36 7.62 2.75
C TYR A 16 -4.85 7.59 2.96
N LEU A 17 -4.19 8.73 2.77
CA LEU A 17 -2.74 8.87 2.91
C LEU A 17 -2.25 8.56 4.32
N ILE A 18 -2.97 9.05 5.35
CA ILE A 18 -2.61 8.83 6.75
C ILE A 18 -2.73 7.34 7.10
N VAL A 19 -3.87 6.73 6.79
CA VAL A 19 -4.13 5.31 7.11
C VAL A 19 -3.15 4.40 6.37
N ALA A 20 -2.93 4.64 5.08
CA ALA A 20 -1.98 3.87 4.28
C ALA A 20 -0.54 4.01 4.81
N GLY A 21 -0.13 5.22 5.20
CA GLY A 21 1.20 5.46 5.75
C GLY A 21 1.42 4.80 7.11
N VAL A 22 0.46 4.90 8.03
CA VAL A 22 0.58 4.33 9.38
C VAL A 22 0.55 2.80 9.33
N LEU A 23 -0.43 2.21 8.64
CA LEU A 23 -0.54 0.76 8.59
C LEU A 23 0.59 0.12 7.77
N GLY A 24 1.00 0.75 6.67
CA GLY A 24 2.12 0.27 5.86
C GLY A 24 3.46 0.31 6.59
N THR A 25 3.70 1.34 7.41
CA THR A 25 4.92 1.40 8.26
C THR A 25 4.88 0.35 9.35
N ILE A 26 3.75 0.19 10.06
CA ILE A 26 3.56 -0.86 11.07
C ILE A 26 3.85 -2.25 10.48
N GLN A 27 3.30 -2.55 9.30
CA GLN A 27 3.56 -3.82 8.60
C GLN A 27 5.05 -4.02 8.28
N HIS A 28 5.73 -2.99 7.75
CA HIS A 28 7.17 -3.07 7.48
C HIS A 28 7.98 -3.33 8.75
N PHE A 29 7.67 -2.64 9.84
CA PHE A 29 8.33 -2.85 11.12
C PHE A 29 8.08 -4.25 11.68
N MET A 30 6.85 -4.79 11.59
CA MET A 30 6.56 -6.16 12.02
C MET A 30 7.31 -7.21 11.20
N ALA A 31 7.37 -7.05 9.87
CA ALA A 31 8.12 -7.93 9.00
C ALA A 31 9.63 -7.93 9.30
N ILE A 32 10.20 -6.75 9.58
CA ILE A 32 11.60 -6.60 9.99
C ILE A 32 11.81 -7.23 11.36
N TRP A 33 10.99 -6.88 12.35
CA TRP A 33 11.11 -7.37 13.72
C TRP A 33 11.09 -8.90 13.78
N THR A 34 10.13 -9.54 13.09
CA THR A 34 10.02 -11.01 13.05
C THR A 34 11.22 -11.69 12.37
N LYS A 35 11.97 -10.97 11.54
CA LYS A 35 13.20 -11.44 10.89
C LYS A 35 14.45 -11.27 11.77
N TYR A 36 14.54 -10.18 12.54
CA TYR A 36 15.68 -9.88 13.41
C TYR A 36 15.62 -10.56 14.77
N VAL A 37 14.43 -10.93 15.25
CA VAL A 37 14.30 -11.69 16.51
C VAL A 37 14.94 -13.09 16.35
N PRO A 38 15.91 -13.47 17.21
CA PRO A 38 16.60 -14.75 17.12
C PRO A 38 15.61 -15.91 17.24
N LYS A 39 15.85 -16.98 16.46
CA LYS A 39 15.05 -18.20 16.48
C LYS A 39 15.36 -19.00 17.75
N ASP A 40 14.76 -18.61 18.86
CA ASP A 40 14.89 -19.36 20.10
C ASP A 40 14.02 -20.62 20.05
N SER A 41 14.50 -21.73 20.63
CA SER A 41 13.85 -23.06 20.58
C SER A 41 12.61 -23.19 21.49
N GLN A 42 12.21 -22.09 22.14
CA GLN A 42 11.08 -22.04 23.05
C GLN A 42 9.74 -21.95 22.27
N GLY A 43 8.81 -22.87 22.52
CA GLY A 43 7.52 -22.97 21.82
C GLY A 43 6.68 -21.68 21.82
N ARG A 44 6.87 -20.79 22.81
CA ARG A 44 6.20 -19.47 22.88
C ARG A 44 6.58 -18.54 21.73
N LEU A 45 7.80 -18.62 21.20
CA LEU A 45 8.23 -17.78 20.08
C LEU A 45 7.58 -18.23 18.77
N LYS A 46 7.29 -19.53 18.63
CA LYS A 46 6.58 -20.09 17.48
C LYS A 46 5.12 -19.66 17.46
N GLU A 47 4.47 -19.65 18.62
CA GLU A 47 3.09 -19.17 18.79
C GLU A 47 2.98 -17.67 18.50
N TYR A 48 3.89 -16.85 19.05
CA TYR A 48 3.98 -15.42 18.75
C TYR A 48 4.16 -15.14 17.25
N ARG A 49 5.05 -15.88 16.58
CA ARG A 49 5.26 -15.74 15.12
C ARG A 49 4.02 -16.13 14.32
N SER A 50 3.27 -17.14 14.76
CA SER A 50 2.01 -17.53 14.11
C SER A 50 0.95 -16.43 14.26
N TYR A 51 0.84 -15.85 15.45
CA TYR A 51 -0.04 -14.72 15.71
C TYR A 51 0.32 -13.48 14.88
N CYS A 52 1.60 -13.10 14.82
CA CYS A 52 2.06 -12.01 13.97
C CYS A 52 1.72 -12.24 12.49
N LYS A 53 1.90 -13.46 11.97
CA LYS A 53 1.51 -13.78 10.58
C LYS A 53 0.02 -13.60 10.31
N VAL A 54 -0.83 -13.96 11.27
CA VAL A 54 -2.27 -13.78 11.16
C VAL A 54 -2.60 -12.29 11.13
N ILE A 55 -2.01 -11.50 12.02
CA ILE A 55 -2.15 -10.02 12.01
C ILE A 55 -1.67 -9.42 10.69
N ASP A 56 -0.48 -9.83 10.22
CA ASP A 56 0.08 -9.36 8.95
C ASP A 56 -0.87 -9.67 7.78
N CYS A 57 -1.49 -10.85 7.77
CA CYS A 57 -2.47 -11.23 6.75
C CYS A 57 -3.72 -10.33 6.79
N PHE A 58 -4.26 -10.04 7.99
CA PHE A 58 -5.39 -9.13 8.15
C PHE A 58 -5.07 -7.70 7.71
N ILE A 59 -3.90 -7.19 8.11
CA ILE A 59 -3.44 -5.84 7.72
C ILE A 59 -3.24 -5.78 6.20
N GLN A 60 -2.64 -6.82 5.60
CA GLN A 60 -2.46 -6.88 4.16
C GLN A 60 -3.79 -6.87 3.41
N LEU A 61 -4.79 -7.65 3.87
CA LEU A 61 -6.12 -7.65 3.28
C LEU A 61 -6.78 -6.27 3.38
N PHE A 62 -6.71 -5.67 4.56
CA PHE A 62 -7.23 -4.32 4.79
C PHE A 62 -6.57 -3.30 3.86
N LEU A 63 -5.23 -3.31 3.78
CA LEU A 63 -4.48 -2.41 2.92
C LEU A 63 -4.79 -2.61 1.44
N THR A 64 -5.05 -3.85 0.99
CA THR A 64 -5.47 -4.12 -0.38
C THR A 64 -6.82 -3.48 -0.68
N ILE A 65 -7.82 -3.64 0.20
CA ILE A 65 -9.13 -3.01 0.04
C ILE A 65 -8.99 -1.48 0.09
N TRP A 66 -8.20 -0.97 1.03
CA TRP A 66 -7.94 0.44 1.20
C TRP A 66 -7.26 1.07 -0.01
N PHE A 67 -6.32 0.35 -0.64
CA PHE A 67 -5.67 0.77 -1.88
C PHE A 67 -6.68 0.95 -3.02
N VAL A 68 -7.63 0.00 -3.18
CA VAL A 68 -8.69 0.11 -4.18
C VAL A 68 -9.58 1.33 -3.91
N LEU A 69 -9.95 1.57 -2.66
CA LEU A 69 -10.70 2.77 -2.27
C LEU A 69 -9.91 4.05 -2.58
N GLY A 70 -8.62 4.07 -2.30
CA GLY A 70 -7.71 5.15 -2.66
C GLY A 70 -7.71 5.44 -4.16
N CYS A 71 -7.67 4.40 -5.00
CA CYS A 71 -7.80 4.54 -6.45
C CYS A 71 -9.13 5.18 -6.84
N ILE A 72 -10.25 4.71 -6.28
CA ILE A 72 -11.58 5.27 -6.57
C ILE A 72 -11.64 6.74 -6.17
N TRP A 73 -11.14 7.10 -5.00
CA TRP A 73 -11.17 8.48 -4.50
C TRP A 73 -10.27 9.42 -5.29
N VAL A 74 -9.05 9.00 -5.63
CA VAL A 74 -8.08 9.87 -6.32
C VAL A 74 -8.36 9.97 -7.81
N TYR A 75 -8.61 8.85 -8.50
CA TYR A 75 -8.88 8.86 -9.93
C TYR A 75 -10.30 9.30 -10.26
N GLY A 76 -11.28 9.05 -9.37
CA GLY A 76 -12.66 9.47 -9.58
C GLY A 76 -12.85 10.97 -9.69
N VAL A 77 -12.00 11.77 -9.01
CA VAL A 77 -12.05 13.24 -9.04
C VAL A 77 -11.00 13.87 -9.96
N TYR A 78 -10.21 13.06 -10.69
CA TYR A 78 -9.11 13.56 -11.53
C TYR A 78 -9.55 14.57 -12.60
N GLY A 79 -10.75 14.40 -13.15
CA GLY A 79 -11.29 15.30 -14.18
C GLY A 79 -12.00 16.55 -13.64
N GLU A 80 -12.33 16.56 -12.35
CA GLU A 80 -13.16 17.60 -11.73
C GLU A 80 -12.37 18.47 -10.74
N VAL A 81 -11.13 18.10 -10.41
CA VAL A 81 -10.34 18.80 -9.39
C VAL A 81 -9.88 20.19 -9.84
N GLU A 82 -10.18 21.20 -9.01
CA GLU A 82 -9.72 22.58 -9.18
C GLU A 82 -8.64 22.92 -8.13
N TYR A 83 -7.61 23.64 -8.55
CA TYR A 83 -6.45 23.95 -7.70
C TYR A 83 -6.34 25.43 -7.33
N LYS A 84 -7.09 26.31 -8.01
CA LYS A 84 -6.92 27.77 -7.90
C LYS A 84 -7.88 28.40 -6.90
N GLU A 85 -9.14 27.98 -6.90
CA GLU A 85 -10.20 28.66 -6.16
C GLU A 85 -10.64 27.87 -4.93
N THR A 86 -10.19 28.27 -3.75
CA THR A 86 -10.45 27.62 -2.44
C THR A 86 -11.93 27.58 -2.03
N PHE A 87 -12.76 28.43 -2.63
CA PHE A 87 -14.19 28.53 -2.34
C PHE A 87 -15.02 27.50 -3.09
N LYS A 88 -14.51 26.95 -4.20
CA LYS A 88 -15.23 25.94 -4.98
C LYS A 88 -15.28 24.62 -4.22
N ASN A 89 -16.38 23.89 -4.41
CA ASN A 89 -16.52 22.54 -3.86
C ASN A 89 -15.53 21.56 -4.49
N GLU A 90 -15.09 21.85 -5.72
CA GLU A 90 -14.09 21.09 -6.46
C GLU A 90 -12.64 21.34 -6.00
N TYR A 91 -12.44 22.25 -5.06
CA TYR A 91 -11.09 22.62 -4.64
C TYR A 91 -10.36 21.47 -3.96
N CYS A 92 -9.13 21.23 -4.41
CA CYS A 92 -8.16 20.40 -3.70
C CYS A 92 -6.75 21.02 -3.73
N ASN A 93 -6.01 20.91 -2.63
CA ASN A 93 -4.60 21.31 -2.61
C ASN A 93 -3.80 20.49 -3.62
N LYS A 94 -3.13 21.20 -4.53
CA LYS A 94 -2.32 20.60 -5.59
C LYS A 94 -1.27 19.64 -5.05
N THR A 95 -0.57 19.98 -3.97
CA THR A 95 0.49 19.14 -3.40
C THR A 95 -0.10 17.86 -2.81
N LEU A 96 -1.20 17.97 -2.07
CA LEU A 96 -1.86 16.82 -1.44
C LEU A 96 -2.42 15.86 -2.49
N TYR A 97 -3.12 16.39 -3.50
CA TYR A 97 -3.66 15.60 -4.60
C TYR A 97 -2.54 14.90 -5.40
N LEU A 98 -1.52 15.66 -5.82
CA LEU A 98 -0.40 15.09 -6.58
C LEU A 98 0.36 14.05 -5.77
N PHE A 99 0.55 14.26 -4.46
CA PHE A 99 1.20 13.29 -3.61
C PHE A 99 0.41 11.97 -3.55
N ALA A 100 -0.90 12.03 -3.36
CA ALA A 100 -1.77 10.84 -3.40
C ALA A 100 -1.72 10.15 -4.77
N PHE A 101 -1.81 10.93 -5.86
CA PHE A 101 -1.76 10.44 -7.23
C PHE A 101 -0.42 9.72 -7.52
N TRP A 102 0.71 10.34 -7.18
CA TRP A 102 2.02 9.76 -7.42
C TRP A 102 2.26 8.50 -6.59
N ILE A 103 1.82 8.48 -5.32
CA ILE A 103 1.91 7.27 -4.48
C ILE A 103 1.16 6.09 -5.12
N LEU A 104 -0.06 6.33 -5.63
CA LEU A 104 -0.81 5.27 -6.32
C LEU A 104 -0.08 4.78 -7.57
N ASN A 105 0.42 5.70 -8.40
CA ASN A 105 1.17 5.35 -9.60
C ASN A 105 2.45 4.56 -9.29
N PHE A 106 3.23 4.99 -8.29
CA PHE A 106 4.42 4.24 -7.85
C PHE A 106 4.05 2.85 -7.32
N SER A 107 2.94 2.73 -6.59
CA SER A 107 2.45 1.44 -6.09
C SER A 107 2.11 0.50 -7.25
N PHE A 108 1.43 0.99 -8.30
CA PHE A 108 1.17 0.21 -9.51
C PHE A 108 2.45 -0.22 -10.22
N MET A 109 3.42 0.69 -10.36
CA MET A 109 4.70 0.37 -10.98
C MET A 109 5.43 -0.75 -10.22
N ILE A 110 5.46 -0.68 -8.89
CA ILE A 110 6.07 -1.72 -8.05
C ILE A 110 5.33 -3.05 -8.20
N LEU A 111 3.99 -3.05 -8.16
CA LEU A 111 3.18 -4.26 -8.35
C LEU A 111 3.43 -4.92 -9.72
N ALA A 112 3.49 -4.12 -10.78
CA ALA A 112 3.78 -4.61 -12.13
C ALA A 112 5.17 -5.24 -12.21
N LEU A 113 6.20 -4.60 -11.63
CA LEU A 113 7.56 -5.15 -11.57
C LEU A 113 7.62 -6.47 -10.80
N LEU A 114 6.98 -6.56 -9.63
CA LEU A 114 6.91 -7.79 -8.84
C LEU A 114 6.20 -8.92 -9.60
N ALA A 115 5.11 -8.60 -10.31
CA ALA A 115 4.40 -9.57 -11.14
C ALA A 115 5.27 -10.11 -12.29
N ILE A 116 6.02 -9.23 -12.97
CA ILE A 116 6.94 -9.62 -14.04
C ILE A 116 8.05 -10.52 -13.49
N ILE A 117 8.71 -10.12 -12.39
CA ILE A 117 9.79 -10.91 -11.78
C ILE A 117 9.29 -12.29 -11.37
N THR A 118 8.15 -12.37 -10.68
CA THR A 118 7.59 -13.66 -10.23
C THR A 118 7.20 -14.54 -11.42
N PHE A 119 6.59 -13.98 -12.46
CA PHE A 119 6.23 -14.70 -13.68
C PHE A 119 7.47 -15.26 -14.39
N THR A 120 8.51 -14.43 -14.58
CA THR A 120 9.78 -14.88 -15.19
C THR A 120 10.45 -15.96 -14.35
N CYS A 121 10.49 -15.81 -13.02
CA CYS A 121 11.05 -16.85 -12.14
C CYS A 121 10.31 -18.17 -12.25
N ILE A 122 8.98 -18.16 -12.27
CA ILE A 122 8.16 -19.37 -12.44
C ILE A 122 8.47 -20.02 -13.79
N LEU A 123 8.50 -19.24 -14.87
CA LEU A 123 8.84 -19.76 -16.20
C LEU A 123 10.23 -20.41 -16.24
N CYS A 124 11.26 -19.76 -15.66
CA CYS A 124 12.60 -20.32 -15.59
C CYS A 124 12.62 -21.66 -14.83
N ILE A 125 11.94 -21.76 -13.68
CA ILE A 125 11.87 -23.00 -12.90
C ILE A 125 11.18 -24.11 -13.72
N MET A 126 10.07 -23.79 -14.38
CA MET A 126 9.33 -24.75 -15.20
C MET A 126 10.17 -25.24 -16.39
N LEU A 127 10.94 -24.36 -17.03
CA LEU A 127 11.83 -24.74 -18.13
C LEU A 127 13.00 -25.61 -17.65
N SER A 128 13.69 -25.24 -16.56
CA SER A 128 14.77 -26.06 -15.99
C SER A 128 14.29 -27.42 -15.48
N SER A 129 13.04 -27.53 -15.02
CA SER A 129 12.44 -28.82 -14.63
C SER A 129 12.19 -29.75 -15.82
N LYS A 130 12.05 -29.19 -17.03
CA LYS A 130 11.78 -29.95 -18.25
C LYS A 130 13.05 -30.51 -18.89
N ASP A 131 14.19 -29.86 -18.73
CA ASP A 131 15.48 -30.32 -19.26
C ASP A 131 16.16 -31.40 -18.40
N GLY A 132 15.67 -31.66 -17.17
CA GLY A 132 16.22 -32.63 -16.23
C GLY A 132 15.48 -33.98 -16.15
N ASN A 133 14.44 -34.19 -16.96
CA ASN A 133 13.64 -35.43 -17.05
C ASN A 133 13.79 -36.04 -18.45
#